data_AF-A0A256BRG2-F1
#
_entry.id   AF-A0A256BRG2-F1
#
_cell.length_a   1.000
_cell.length_b   1.000
_cell.length_c   1.000
_cell.angle_alpha   90.00
_cell.angle_beta   90.00
_cell.angle_gamma   90.00
#
_symmetry.space_group_name_H-M   'P 1'
#
loop_
_entity.id
_entity.type
_entity.pdbx_description
1 polymer ?
#
loop_
_entity_poly.entity_id
_entity_poly.type
_entity_poly.pdbx_seq_one_letter_code
_entity_poly.pdbx_strand_id
1 'polypeptide(L)'
;MEEKVHSIKMPFFEVLRNLSHHHFGWCHKISCHTFSWSLTRVFEQYYRIINVWNPYCIGDNHQNSIFLANDIESFIIRLRILLNEVAFIIRQLYPNQVRGMPSPKGERRTENKEISINDLRKFTLKNPDFDPKLTELLKRNKDWLDILRKQRDDIVHYKSQVQIFEPDKPKMTFAIMNPGGDYPTERAQDGEIRIVITPVFEFVNSQMVSLLIFLNQDVVEFIMSMIVSKGFKYGETGVSGSTRFSCTGVALFNLINECSNAYPRNRDSQ
;
A
#
# COMPACT_ATOMS: atom_id res chain seq x y z
N MET A 1 18.78 -6.50 20.55
CA MET A 1 19.12 -6.53 19.11
C MET A 1 18.02 -7.25 18.29
N GLU A 2 17.37 -8.27 18.86
CA GLU A 2 16.27 -9.05 18.22
C GLU A 2 14.97 -8.28 17.95
N GLU A 3 14.58 -7.30 18.77
CA GLU A 3 13.33 -6.54 18.57
C GLU A 3 13.27 -5.75 17.25
N LYS A 4 14.43 -5.34 16.70
CA LYS A 4 14.49 -4.53 15.49
C LYS A 4 14.15 -5.33 14.23
N VAL A 5 14.47 -6.62 14.21
CA VAL A 5 14.24 -7.48 13.03
C VAL A 5 12.75 -7.77 12.87
N HIS A 6 12.03 -8.09 13.94
CA HIS A 6 10.65 -8.59 13.86
C HIS A 6 9.56 -7.50 13.79
N SER A 7 9.94 -6.23 13.74
CA SER A 7 8.98 -5.14 13.77
C SER A 7 9.49 -3.90 13.03
N ILE A 8 8.57 -3.09 12.50
CA ILE A 8 8.88 -1.83 11.81
C ILE A 8 8.22 -0.66 12.54
N LYS A 9 8.91 0.49 12.60
CA LYS A 9 8.30 1.72 13.14
C LYS A 9 7.16 2.15 12.20
N MET A 10 5.99 2.41 12.77
CA MET A 10 4.79 2.83 12.04
C MET A 10 4.21 4.11 12.64
N PRO A 11 4.77 5.29 12.33
CA PRO A 11 4.20 6.58 12.72
C PRO A 11 2.71 6.71 12.35
N PHE A 12 2.28 6.08 11.24
CA PHE A 12 0.88 6.06 10.86
C PHE A 12 -0.03 5.43 11.92
N PHE A 13 0.40 4.33 12.56
CA PHE A 13 -0.38 3.71 13.65
C PHE A 13 -0.46 4.59 14.89
N GLU A 14 0.58 5.35 15.18
CA GLU A 14 0.55 6.32 16.27
C GLU A 14 -0.52 7.39 16.00
N VAL A 15 -0.57 7.91 14.76
CA VAL A 15 -1.62 8.83 14.30
C VAL A 15 -3.00 8.20 14.42
N LEU A 16 -3.20 6.97 13.92
CA LEU A 16 -4.49 6.28 14.02
C LEU A 16 -4.92 6.04 15.47
N ARG A 17 -3.99 5.66 16.34
CA ARG A 17 -4.26 5.48 17.77
C ARG A 17 -4.72 6.80 18.38
N ASN A 18 -4.03 7.90 18.10
CA ASN A 18 -4.46 9.20 18.63
C ASN A 18 -5.83 9.63 18.11
N LEU A 19 -6.07 9.46 16.81
CA LEU A 19 -7.35 9.76 16.14
C LEU A 19 -8.54 8.92 16.66
N SER A 20 -8.29 7.70 17.11
CA SER A 20 -9.32 6.79 17.63
C SER A 20 -9.65 7.03 19.11
N HIS A 21 -8.73 7.63 19.87
CA HIS A 21 -8.88 7.86 21.31
C HIS A 21 -9.32 9.30 21.65
N HIS A 22 -9.18 10.25 20.73
CA HIS A 22 -9.56 11.65 20.94
C HIS A 22 -10.71 12.06 20.03
N HIS A 23 -11.56 12.96 20.51
CA HIS A 23 -12.55 13.62 19.66
C HIS A 23 -11.84 14.51 18.65
N PHE A 24 -12.07 14.25 17.36
CA PHE A 24 -11.44 14.94 16.26
C PHE A 24 -12.46 15.83 15.55
N GLY A 25 -12.60 17.06 16.04
CA GLY A 25 -13.56 18.02 15.50
C GLY A 25 -15.00 17.48 15.51
N TRP A 26 -15.56 17.31 14.32
CA TRP A 26 -16.90 16.77 14.07
C TRP A 26 -16.99 15.23 14.09
N CYS A 27 -15.86 14.53 14.26
CA CYS A 27 -15.82 13.07 14.33
C CYS A 27 -15.68 12.62 15.79
N HIS A 28 -16.66 11.85 16.28
CA HIS A 28 -16.63 11.36 17.66
C HIS A 28 -15.57 10.26 17.86
N LYS A 29 -15.34 9.39 16.86
CA LYS A 29 -14.26 8.38 16.77
C LYS A 29 -14.02 7.98 15.32
N ILE A 30 -12.75 7.88 14.89
CA ILE A 30 -12.39 7.36 13.57
C ILE A 30 -12.31 5.83 13.64
N SER A 31 -13.02 5.15 12.75
CA SER A 31 -12.94 3.71 12.56
C SER A 31 -11.68 3.35 11.77
N CYS A 32 -10.81 2.55 12.38
CA CYS A 32 -9.60 2.01 11.77
C CYS A 32 -9.44 0.48 12.01
N HIS A 33 -10.52 -0.20 12.42
CA HIS A 33 -10.48 -1.58 12.93
C HIS A 33 -9.95 -2.61 11.94
N THR A 34 -10.19 -2.44 10.63
CA THR A 34 -9.75 -3.38 9.60
C THR A 34 -8.36 -3.06 9.04
N PHE A 35 -7.82 -1.87 9.34
CA PHE A 35 -6.56 -1.42 8.74
C PHE A 35 -5.37 -2.29 9.09
N SER A 36 -5.22 -2.63 10.38
CA SER A 36 -4.13 -3.53 10.82
C SER A 36 -4.27 -4.91 10.18
N TRP A 37 -5.49 -5.43 10.05
CA TRP A 37 -5.77 -6.71 9.38
C TRP A 37 -5.40 -6.67 7.90
N SER A 38 -5.83 -5.65 7.17
CA SER A 38 -5.50 -5.48 5.75
C SER A 38 -4.01 -5.33 5.52
N LEU A 39 -3.30 -4.58 6.39
CA LEU A 39 -1.84 -4.47 6.32
C LEU A 39 -1.15 -5.81 6.58
N THR A 40 -1.59 -6.58 7.58
CA THR A 40 -1.09 -7.93 7.83
C THR A 40 -1.26 -8.81 6.59
N ARG A 41 -2.43 -8.77 5.93
CA ARG A 41 -2.67 -9.56 4.70
C ARG A 41 -1.75 -9.16 3.55
N VAL A 42 -1.41 -7.88 3.41
CA VAL A 42 -0.42 -7.43 2.40
C VAL A 42 0.96 -8.01 2.72
N PHE A 43 1.40 -7.94 3.98
CA PHE A 43 2.68 -8.52 4.41
C PHE A 43 2.71 -10.05 4.34
N GLU A 44 1.58 -10.73 4.56
CA GLU A 44 1.46 -12.18 4.35
C GLU A 44 1.68 -12.55 2.88
N GLN A 45 1.10 -11.81 1.93
CA GLN A 45 1.34 -12.06 0.51
C GLN A 45 2.78 -11.73 0.10
N TYR A 46 3.34 -10.62 0.62
CA TYR A 46 4.76 -10.30 0.46
C TYR A 46 5.64 -11.46 0.92
N TYR A 47 5.38 -11.99 2.13
CA TYR A 47 6.13 -13.10 2.70
C TYR A 47 6.08 -14.35 1.81
N ARG A 48 4.89 -14.71 1.33
CA ARG A 48 4.68 -15.89 0.47
C ARG A 48 5.45 -15.75 -0.85
N ILE A 49 5.34 -14.61 -1.52
CA ILE A 49 6.02 -14.37 -2.81
C ILE A 49 7.54 -14.38 -2.64
N ILE A 50 8.06 -13.64 -1.66
CA ILE A 50 9.50 -13.51 -1.46
C ILE A 50 10.13 -14.81 -0.95
N ASN A 51 9.41 -15.64 -0.19
CA ASN A 51 9.93 -16.94 0.22
C ASN A 51 10.11 -17.92 -0.94
N VAL A 52 9.30 -17.82 -2.01
CA VAL A 52 9.54 -18.58 -3.24
C VAL A 52 10.90 -18.22 -3.85
N TRP A 53 11.32 -16.95 -3.68
CA TRP A 53 12.58 -16.43 -4.19
C TRP A 53 13.77 -16.60 -3.24
N ASN A 54 13.54 -16.83 -1.95
CA ASN A 54 14.60 -16.77 -0.93
C ASN A 54 15.66 -17.88 -1.12
N PRO A 55 16.93 -17.53 -1.44
CA PRO A 55 18.00 -18.51 -1.67
C PRO A 55 18.43 -19.25 -0.38
N TYR A 56 17.98 -18.82 0.79
CA TYR A 56 18.21 -19.54 2.06
C TYR A 56 17.13 -20.59 2.35
N CYS A 57 16.11 -20.69 1.50
CA CYS A 57 15.04 -21.71 1.57
C CYS A 57 15.13 -22.72 0.41
N ILE A 58 16.29 -22.82 -0.25
CA ILE A 58 16.58 -23.77 -1.34
C ILE A 58 16.64 -25.19 -0.76
N GLY A 59 15.48 -25.78 -0.56
CA GLY A 59 15.31 -27.18 -0.18
C GLY A 59 14.13 -27.84 -0.88
N ASP A 60 12.98 -27.16 -0.97
CA ASP A 60 11.71 -27.78 -1.42
C ASP A 60 10.78 -26.86 -2.24
N ASN A 61 11.24 -25.68 -2.68
CA ASN A 61 10.36 -24.57 -3.10
C ASN A 61 9.75 -24.65 -4.52
N HIS A 62 10.02 -25.67 -5.34
CA HIS A 62 9.35 -25.82 -6.65
C HIS A 62 7.83 -26.04 -6.53
N GLN A 63 7.34 -26.56 -5.40
CA GLN A 63 5.89 -26.67 -5.18
C GLN A 63 5.24 -25.32 -4.83
N ASN A 64 6.01 -24.38 -4.26
CA ASN A 64 5.51 -23.06 -3.88
C ASN A 64 5.44 -22.09 -5.08
N SER A 65 6.21 -22.32 -6.15
CA SER A 65 6.09 -21.53 -7.39
C SER A 65 4.76 -21.74 -8.12
N ILE A 66 4.09 -22.88 -7.88
CA ILE A 66 2.79 -23.22 -8.50
C ILE A 66 1.72 -22.18 -8.15
N PHE A 67 1.80 -21.59 -6.95
CA PHE A 67 0.86 -20.57 -6.48
C PHE A 67 1.35 -19.13 -6.68
N LEU A 68 2.56 -18.93 -7.23
CA LEU A 68 3.19 -17.61 -7.32
C LEU A 68 2.36 -16.60 -8.11
N ALA A 69 1.76 -17.02 -9.23
CA ALA A 69 0.86 -16.16 -10.01
C ALA A 69 -0.33 -15.65 -9.17
N ASN A 70 -1.03 -16.59 -8.49
CA ASN A 70 -2.17 -16.28 -7.63
C ASN A 70 -1.77 -15.39 -6.44
N ASP A 71 -0.55 -15.57 -5.93
CA ASP A 71 -0.03 -14.78 -4.82
C ASP A 71 0.31 -13.35 -5.26
N ILE A 72 0.86 -13.15 -6.45
CA ILE A 72 1.08 -11.82 -7.05
C ILE A 72 -0.26 -11.12 -7.31
N GLU A 73 -1.25 -11.82 -7.88
CA GLU A 73 -2.59 -11.26 -8.09
C GLU A 73 -3.23 -10.85 -6.75
N SER A 74 -3.14 -11.74 -5.76
CA SER A 74 -3.62 -11.49 -4.40
C SER A 74 -2.91 -10.28 -3.77
N PHE A 75 -1.60 -10.15 -3.95
CA PHE A 75 -0.83 -9.01 -3.46
C PHE A 75 -1.32 -7.68 -4.04
N ILE A 76 -1.51 -7.62 -5.38
CA ILE A 76 -2.02 -6.43 -6.08
C ILE A 76 -3.43 -6.05 -5.58
N ILE A 77 -4.32 -7.05 -5.44
CA ILE A 77 -5.67 -6.83 -4.93
C ILE A 77 -5.66 -6.32 -3.49
N ARG A 78 -4.83 -6.92 -2.62
CA ARG A 78 -4.73 -6.55 -1.20
C ARG A 78 -4.15 -5.15 -1.00
N LEU A 79 -3.15 -4.76 -1.80
CA LEU A 79 -2.65 -3.38 -1.81
C LEU A 79 -3.78 -2.38 -2.08
N ARG A 80 -4.63 -2.69 -3.07
CA ARG A 80 -5.77 -1.83 -3.41
C ARG A 80 -6.78 -1.71 -2.28
N ILE A 81 -7.11 -2.83 -1.62
CA ILE A 81 -8.01 -2.85 -0.46
C ILE A 81 -7.46 -1.95 0.65
N LEU A 82 -6.18 -2.10 0.98
CA LEU A 82 -5.52 -1.27 2.00
C LEU A 82 -5.57 0.23 1.64
N LEU A 83 -5.34 0.59 0.38
CA LEU A 83 -5.44 1.99 -0.07
C LEU A 83 -6.88 2.54 0.02
N ASN A 84 -7.89 1.71 -0.22
CA ASN A 84 -9.29 2.10 -0.04
C ASN A 84 -9.62 2.34 1.45
N GLU A 85 -9.01 1.57 2.36
CA GLU A 85 -9.15 1.83 3.79
C GLU A 85 -8.46 3.13 4.21
N VAL A 86 -7.28 3.44 3.66
CA VAL A 86 -6.63 4.76 3.85
C VAL A 86 -7.57 5.87 3.38
N ALA A 87 -8.17 5.73 2.21
CA ALA A 87 -9.13 6.70 1.69
C ALA A 87 -10.37 6.86 2.59
N PHE A 88 -10.86 5.75 3.15
CA PHE A 88 -11.94 5.79 4.12
C PHE A 88 -11.53 6.51 5.43
N ILE A 89 -10.33 6.28 5.94
CA ILE A 89 -9.77 7.01 7.08
C ILE A 89 -9.70 8.51 6.76
N ILE A 90 -9.13 8.88 5.61
CA ILE A 90 -9.06 10.27 5.15
C ILE A 90 -10.45 10.90 5.08
N ARG A 91 -11.46 10.20 4.54
CA ARG A 91 -12.84 10.69 4.46
C ARG A 91 -13.43 11.02 5.82
N GLN A 92 -13.16 10.20 6.83
CA GLN A 92 -13.68 10.36 8.19
C GLN A 92 -13.13 11.61 8.88
N LEU A 93 -12.00 12.16 8.39
CA LEU A 93 -11.47 13.44 8.86
C LEU A 93 -12.33 14.63 8.43
N TYR A 94 -13.27 14.45 7.49
CA TYR A 94 -14.15 15.51 6.97
C TYR A 94 -15.60 15.32 7.42
N PRO A 95 -16.42 16.40 7.47
CA PRO A 95 -17.82 16.29 7.88
C PRO A 95 -18.62 15.33 6.99
N ASN A 96 -19.70 14.77 7.53
CA ASN A 96 -20.57 13.88 6.74
C ASN A 96 -21.20 14.60 5.54
N GLN A 97 -21.49 15.89 5.66
CA GLN A 97 -22.19 16.70 4.65
C GLN A 97 -21.28 17.32 3.57
N VAL A 98 -20.03 16.87 3.42
CA VAL A 98 -19.17 17.39 2.33
C VAL A 98 -19.76 17.03 0.97
N ARG A 99 -20.35 18.05 0.32
CA ARG A 99 -21.00 17.92 -0.99
C ARG A 99 -19.96 17.55 -2.05
N GLY A 100 -20.26 16.54 -2.86
CA GLY A 100 -19.42 16.11 -3.97
C GLY A 100 -18.28 15.15 -3.61
N MET A 101 -17.89 15.05 -2.33
CA MET A 101 -16.92 14.06 -1.90
C MET A 101 -17.57 12.65 -1.95
N PRO A 102 -16.85 11.62 -2.43
CA PRO A 102 -17.38 10.27 -2.49
C PRO A 102 -17.95 9.82 -1.15
N SER A 103 -19.20 9.37 -1.17
CA SER A 103 -19.79 8.70 -0.02
C SER A 103 -19.23 7.29 0.10
N PRO A 104 -18.95 6.80 1.32
CA PRO A 104 -18.59 5.40 1.50
C PRO A 104 -19.69 4.49 0.97
N LYS A 105 -19.31 3.45 0.22
CA LYS A 105 -20.19 2.42 -0.31
C LYS A 105 -20.11 1.16 0.55
N GLY A 106 -21.18 0.38 0.63
CA GLY A 106 -21.22 -0.87 1.42
C GLY A 106 -22.48 -0.99 2.27
N GLU A 107 -22.64 -2.12 2.96
CA GLU A 107 -23.76 -2.37 3.85
C GLU A 107 -23.82 -1.38 5.03
N ARG A 108 -24.95 -1.35 5.75
CA ARG A 108 -25.23 -0.37 6.82
C ARG A 108 -24.16 -0.30 7.92
N ARG A 109 -23.37 -1.36 8.15
CA ARG A 109 -22.31 -1.39 9.16
C ARG A 109 -21.12 -0.53 8.72
N THR A 110 -20.66 0.34 9.62
CA THR A 110 -19.51 1.24 9.40
C THR A 110 -18.21 0.53 9.04
N GLU A 111 -18.07 -0.73 9.43
CA GLU A 111 -16.91 -1.58 9.14
C GLU A 111 -16.84 -2.05 7.67
N ASN A 112 -17.98 -2.07 6.98
CA ASN A 112 -18.09 -2.52 5.58
C ASN A 112 -18.11 -1.36 4.60
N LYS A 113 -17.86 -0.13 5.08
CA LYS A 113 -17.88 1.08 4.28
C LYS A 113 -16.52 1.31 3.63
N GLU A 114 -16.50 1.31 2.30
CA GLU A 114 -15.29 1.52 1.52
C GLU A 114 -15.36 2.81 0.70
N ILE A 115 -14.21 3.46 0.54
CA ILE A 115 -14.03 4.53 -0.44
C ILE A 115 -12.83 4.20 -1.29
N SER A 116 -12.99 4.32 -2.59
CA SER A 116 -11.88 4.21 -3.52
C SER A 116 -10.95 5.41 -3.37
N ILE A 117 -9.66 5.18 -3.14
CA ILE A 117 -8.65 6.26 -3.17
C ILE A 117 -8.62 6.99 -4.52
N ASN A 118 -9.05 6.32 -5.60
CA ASN A 118 -9.14 6.94 -6.92
C ASN A 118 -10.35 7.85 -7.04
N ASP A 119 -11.44 7.55 -6.32
CA ASP A 119 -12.61 8.42 -6.28
C ASP A 119 -12.28 9.70 -5.49
N LEU A 120 -11.50 9.60 -4.40
CA LEU A 120 -10.94 10.79 -3.72
C LEU A 120 -10.06 11.60 -4.67
N ARG A 121 -9.18 10.95 -5.45
CA ARG A 121 -8.33 11.64 -6.42
C ARG A 121 -9.16 12.37 -7.47
N LYS A 122 -10.13 11.70 -8.09
CA LYS A 122 -11.05 12.31 -9.06
C LYS A 122 -11.79 13.50 -8.47
N PHE A 123 -12.17 13.43 -7.19
CA PHE A 123 -12.81 14.54 -6.49
C PHE A 123 -11.87 15.75 -6.34
N THR A 124 -10.63 15.54 -5.87
CA THR A 124 -9.64 16.63 -5.73
C THR A 124 -9.23 17.26 -7.06
N LEU A 125 -9.19 16.48 -8.14
CA LEU A 125 -8.92 17.00 -9.49
C LEU A 125 -10.03 17.93 -9.98
N LYS A 126 -11.28 17.67 -9.59
CA LYS A 126 -12.43 18.52 -9.93
C LYS A 126 -12.60 19.71 -8.99
N ASN A 127 -12.04 19.62 -7.78
CA ASN A 127 -12.19 20.61 -6.71
C ASN A 127 -10.82 20.87 -6.05
N PRO A 128 -9.83 21.43 -6.77
CA PRO A 128 -8.47 21.59 -6.26
C PRO A 128 -8.40 22.48 -5.01
N ASP A 129 -9.33 23.44 -4.90
CA ASP A 129 -9.39 24.39 -3.78
C ASP A 129 -10.10 23.84 -2.53
N PHE A 130 -10.65 22.61 -2.58
CA PHE A 130 -11.36 22.03 -1.45
C PHE A 130 -10.43 21.81 -0.24
N ASP A 131 -9.29 21.17 -0.49
CA ASP A 131 -8.21 20.98 0.48
C ASP A 131 -6.88 20.86 -0.29
N PRO A 132 -6.05 21.92 -0.31
CA PRO A 132 -4.79 21.91 -1.04
C PRO A 132 -3.83 20.81 -0.58
N LYS A 133 -3.85 20.42 0.70
CA LYS A 133 -2.97 19.39 1.25
C LYS A 133 -3.41 17.99 0.86
N LEU A 134 -4.72 17.73 0.81
CA LEU A 134 -5.23 16.48 0.23
C LEU A 134 -4.89 16.39 -1.27
N THR A 135 -5.04 17.49 -2.00
CA THR A 135 -4.71 17.56 -3.42
C THR A 135 -3.21 17.31 -3.66
N GLU A 136 -2.35 17.90 -2.83
CA GLU A 136 -0.89 17.69 -2.86
C GLU A 136 -0.54 16.21 -2.60
N LEU A 137 -1.08 15.59 -1.54
CA LEU A 137 -0.90 14.19 -1.20
C LEU A 137 -1.20 13.26 -2.40
N LEU A 138 -2.36 13.45 -3.02
CA LEU A 138 -2.82 12.60 -4.11
C LEU A 138 -2.12 12.89 -5.44
N LYS A 139 -1.62 14.12 -5.64
CA LYS A 139 -0.82 14.50 -6.81
C LYS A 139 0.59 13.92 -6.71
N ARG A 140 1.24 14.01 -5.55
CA ARG A 140 2.59 13.48 -5.28
C ARG A 140 2.67 11.97 -5.56
N ASN A 141 1.60 11.25 -5.23
CA ASN A 141 1.50 9.80 -5.37
C ASN A 141 0.77 9.33 -6.63
N LYS A 142 0.47 10.24 -7.57
CA LYS A 142 -0.44 9.96 -8.70
C LYS A 142 0.01 8.76 -9.53
N ASP A 143 1.26 8.74 -9.97
CA ASP A 143 1.73 7.75 -10.95
C ASP A 143 1.74 6.35 -10.35
N TRP A 144 2.18 6.23 -9.09
CA TRP A 144 2.12 4.98 -8.33
C TRP A 144 0.67 4.49 -8.13
N LEU A 145 -0.23 5.38 -7.72
CA LEU A 145 -1.65 5.04 -7.56
C LEU A 145 -2.33 4.65 -8.88
N ASP A 146 -1.93 5.25 -10.00
CA ASP A 146 -2.43 4.92 -11.34
C ASP A 146 -1.97 3.53 -11.81
N ILE A 147 -0.70 3.17 -11.54
CA ILE A 147 -0.18 1.82 -11.81
C ILE A 147 -0.98 0.78 -11.03
N LEU A 148 -1.12 0.95 -9.71
CA LEU A 148 -1.85 0.00 -8.86
C LEU A 148 -3.34 -0.10 -9.23
N ARG A 149 -3.96 1.01 -9.64
CA ARG A 149 -5.33 1.01 -10.17
C ARG A 149 -5.42 0.14 -11.41
N LYS A 150 -4.57 0.41 -12.41
CA LYS A 150 -4.60 -0.27 -13.70
C LYS A 150 -4.40 -1.77 -13.52
N GLN A 151 -3.35 -2.18 -12.80
CA GLN A 151 -3.04 -3.59 -12.56
C GLN A 151 -4.19 -4.35 -11.88
N ARG A 152 -4.80 -3.75 -10.85
CA ARG A 152 -5.95 -4.38 -10.17
C ARG A 152 -7.17 -4.47 -11.09
N ASP A 153 -7.46 -3.42 -11.85
CA ASP A 153 -8.64 -3.41 -12.73
C ASP A 153 -8.48 -4.47 -13.84
N ASP A 154 -7.26 -4.59 -14.40
CA ASP A 154 -6.88 -5.64 -15.35
C ASP A 154 -7.17 -7.04 -14.76
N ILE A 155 -6.73 -7.31 -13.53
CA ILE A 155 -6.94 -8.61 -12.87
C ILE A 155 -8.43 -8.86 -12.54
N VAL A 156 -9.09 -7.93 -11.83
CA VAL A 156 -10.41 -8.17 -11.24
C VAL A 156 -11.55 -8.05 -12.25
N HIS A 157 -11.49 -7.06 -13.14
CA HIS A 157 -12.60 -6.77 -14.06
C HIS A 157 -12.46 -7.47 -15.40
N TYR A 158 -11.22 -7.67 -15.84
CA TYR A 158 -10.96 -8.15 -17.18
C TYR A 158 -10.39 -9.57 -17.23
N LYS A 159 -10.34 -10.26 -16.07
CA LYS A 159 -9.84 -11.64 -15.94
C LYS A 159 -8.42 -11.82 -16.50
N SER A 160 -7.62 -10.75 -16.46
CA SER A 160 -6.20 -10.81 -16.77
C SER A 160 -5.52 -11.78 -15.82
N GLN A 161 -4.61 -12.59 -16.33
CA GLN A 161 -3.87 -13.58 -15.53
C GLN A 161 -2.41 -13.16 -15.41
N VAL A 162 -1.83 -13.35 -14.22
CA VAL A 162 -0.40 -13.26 -14.04
C VAL A 162 0.26 -14.53 -14.59
N GLN A 163 1.19 -14.36 -15.53
CA GLN A 163 2.02 -15.44 -16.05
C GLN A 163 3.44 -15.31 -15.50
N ILE A 164 3.97 -16.39 -14.92
CA ILE A 164 5.37 -16.46 -14.50
C ILE A 164 6.25 -16.93 -15.66
N PHE A 165 7.34 -16.23 -15.88
CA PHE A 165 8.39 -16.56 -16.83
C PHE A 165 9.66 -16.91 -16.07
N GLU A 166 10.42 -17.86 -16.64
CA GLU A 166 11.69 -18.31 -16.09
C GLU A 166 11.60 -18.74 -14.60
N PRO A 167 10.63 -19.60 -14.22
CA PRO A 167 10.37 -19.94 -12.81
C PRO A 167 11.56 -20.64 -12.14
N ASP A 168 12.48 -21.21 -12.91
CA ASP A 168 13.65 -21.93 -12.42
C ASP A 168 14.90 -21.05 -12.31
N LYS A 169 14.81 -19.76 -12.69
CA LYS A 169 15.93 -18.83 -12.64
C LYS A 169 15.91 -17.98 -11.35
N PRO A 170 17.09 -17.54 -10.87
CA PRO A 170 17.18 -16.61 -9.73
C PRO A 170 16.50 -15.26 -9.97
N LYS A 171 16.20 -14.91 -11.22
CA LYS A 171 15.46 -13.68 -11.57
C LYS A 171 14.13 -14.06 -12.22
N MET A 172 13.22 -14.60 -11.43
CA MET A 172 11.85 -14.86 -11.90
C MET A 172 11.21 -13.56 -12.35
N THR A 173 10.55 -13.60 -13.50
CA THR A 173 9.83 -12.45 -14.06
C THR A 173 8.37 -12.82 -14.27
N PHE A 174 7.50 -11.82 -14.38
CA PHE A 174 6.09 -12.04 -14.66
C PHE A 174 5.54 -11.00 -15.62
N ALA A 175 4.44 -11.33 -16.29
CA ALA A 175 3.63 -10.36 -17.02
C ALA A 175 2.16 -10.52 -16.63
N ILE A 176 1.42 -9.41 -16.68
CA ILE A 176 -0.04 -9.42 -16.57
C ILE A 176 -0.58 -9.49 -18.00
N MET A 177 -1.21 -10.61 -18.35
CA MET A 177 -1.83 -10.81 -19.66
C MET A 177 -2.98 -9.82 -19.85
N ASN A 178 -3.11 -9.20 -21.02
CA ASN A 178 -4.21 -8.27 -21.30
C ASN A 178 -5.57 -9.01 -21.33
N PRO A 179 -6.69 -8.25 -21.24
CA PRO A 179 -8.07 -8.73 -21.34
C PRO A 179 -8.48 -9.55 -22.58
N GLY A 180 -7.55 -9.85 -23.50
CA GLY A 180 -7.77 -10.60 -24.75
C GLY A 180 -6.85 -11.80 -24.94
N GLY A 181 -5.98 -12.12 -23.97
CA GLY A 181 -5.03 -13.23 -24.07
C GLY A 181 -3.62 -12.83 -24.54
N ASP A 182 -3.44 -11.61 -25.05
CA ASP A 182 -2.14 -11.10 -25.49
C ASP A 182 -1.37 -10.45 -24.34
N TYR A 183 -0.04 -10.40 -24.42
CA TYR A 183 0.77 -9.69 -23.43
C TYR A 183 1.02 -8.22 -23.79
N PRO A 184 1.21 -7.33 -22.81
CA PRO A 184 1.77 -6.01 -23.07
C PRO A 184 3.11 -6.16 -23.78
N THR A 185 3.30 -5.41 -24.87
CA THR A 185 4.54 -5.44 -25.66
C THR A 185 5.16 -4.06 -25.78
N GLU A 186 6.47 -4.02 -25.90
CA GLU A 186 7.26 -2.83 -26.17
C GLU A 186 8.17 -3.05 -27.37
N ARG A 187 8.51 -1.95 -28.05
CA ARG A 187 9.44 -1.98 -29.17
C ARG A 187 10.85 -1.71 -28.65
N ALA A 188 11.72 -2.71 -28.75
CA ALA A 188 13.11 -2.60 -28.38
C ALA A 188 13.88 -1.67 -29.35
N GLN A 189 15.07 -1.23 -28.94
CA GLN A 189 15.90 -0.30 -29.72
C GLN A 189 16.34 -0.85 -31.08
N ASP A 190 16.36 -2.17 -31.22
CA ASP A 190 16.63 -2.93 -32.45
C ASP A 190 15.38 -3.07 -33.36
N GLY A 191 14.22 -2.56 -32.92
CA GLY A 191 12.96 -2.63 -33.64
C GLY A 191 12.12 -3.88 -33.35
N GLU A 192 12.63 -4.83 -32.57
CA GLU A 192 11.89 -6.04 -32.18
C GLU A 192 10.76 -5.72 -31.21
N ILE A 193 9.65 -6.48 -31.32
CA ILE A 193 8.54 -6.40 -30.37
C ILE A 193 8.77 -7.44 -29.28
N ARG A 194 8.90 -7.01 -28.03
CA ARG A 194 9.13 -7.88 -26.88
C ARG A 194 8.02 -7.77 -25.86
N ILE A 195 7.76 -8.85 -25.15
CA ILE A 195 6.80 -8.88 -24.05
C ILE A 195 7.37 -8.07 -22.88
N VAL A 196 6.55 -7.20 -22.30
CA VAL A 196 6.89 -6.47 -21.08
C VAL A 196 6.81 -7.43 -19.89
N ILE A 197 7.98 -7.86 -19.43
CA ILE A 197 8.16 -8.70 -18.24
C ILE A 197 8.72 -7.88 -17.09
N THR A 198 8.25 -8.15 -15.88
CA THR A 198 8.65 -7.45 -14.66
C THR A 198 9.33 -8.43 -13.69
N PRO A 199 10.51 -8.10 -13.13
CA PRO A 199 11.11 -8.93 -12.08
C PRO A 199 10.22 -9.00 -10.84
N VAL A 200 9.89 -10.23 -10.40
CA VAL A 200 8.94 -10.47 -9.29
C VAL A 200 9.42 -9.80 -8.00
N PHE A 201 10.68 -10.02 -7.63
CA PHE A 201 11.27 -9.47 -6.41
C PHE A 201 11.24 -7.93 -6.40
N GLU A 202 11.74 -7.31 -7.46
CA GLU A 202 11.82 -5.84 -7.56
C GLU A 202 10.43 -5.21 -7.52
N PHE A 203 9.46 -5.81 -8.21
CA PHE A 203 8.07 -5.37 -8.16
C PHE A 203 7.52 -5.42 -6.74
N VAL A 204 7.53 -6.60 -6.11
CA VAL A 204 6.89 -6.79 -4.80
C VAL A 204 7.56 -5.96 -3.71
N ASN A 205 8.90 -5.89 -3.69
CA ASN A 205 9.63 -5.09 -2.70
C ASN A 205 9.43 -3.58 -2.94
N SER A 206 9.49 -3.10 -4.19
CA SER A 206 9.28 -1.67 -4.48
C SER A 206 7.86 -1.21 -4.13
N GLN A 207 6.84 -2.05 -4.32
CA GLN A 207 5.48 -1.74 -3.90
C GLN A 207 5.36 -1.64 -2.38
N MET A 208 6.01 -2.52 -1.62
CA MET A 208 6.03 -2.45 -0.15
C MET A 208 6.76 -1.21 0.36
N VAL A 209 7.91 -0.87 -0.22
CA VAL A 209 8.64 0.36 0.13
C VAL A 209 7.77 1.59 -0.16
N SER A 210 7.16 1.66 -1.34
CA SER A 210 6.27 2.77 -1.73
C SER A 210 5.06 2.88 -0.80
N LEU A 211 4.45 1.75 -0.42
CA LEU A 211 3.36 1.71 0.54
C LEU A 211 3.78 2.27 1.91
N LEU A 212 4.94 1.86 2.42
CA LEU A 212 5.42 2.30 3.73
C LEU A 212 5.78 3.79 3.74
N ILE A 213 6.38 4.30 2.65
CA ILE A 213 6.61 5.74 2.46
C ILE A 213 5.26 6.47 2.44
N PHE A 214 4.32 6.02 1.61
CA PHE A 214 3.00 6.63 1.50
C PHE A 214 2.29 6.69 2.86
N LEU A 215 2.25 5.58 3.61
CA LEU A 215 1.59 5.53 4.91
C LEU A 215 2.31 6.36 5.98
N ASN A 216 3.62 6.16 6.15
CA ASN A 216 4.35 6.70 7.31
C ASN A 216 4.89 8.12 7.10
N GLN A 217 5.00 8.57 5.87
CA GLN A 217 5.44 9.92 5.53
C GLN A 217 4.28 10.74 4.98
N ASP A 218 3.77 10.39 3.80
CA ASP A 218 2.86 11.29 3.08
C ASP A 218 1.49 11.43 3.76
N VAL A 219 0.87 10.31 4.16
CA VAL A 219 -0.42 10.33 4.85
C VAL A 219 -0.28 10.92 6.25
N VAL A 220 0.81 10.63 6.97
CA VAL A 220 1.11 11.22 8.28
C VAL A 220 1.26 12.74 8.16
N GLU A 221 2.08 13.22 7.22
CA GLU A 221 2.28 14.65 6.96
C GLU A 221 0.95 15.35 6.68
N PHE A 222 0.12 14.74 5.81
CA PHE A 222 -1.20 15.25 5.50
C PHE A 222 -2.10 15.34 6.75
N ILE A 223 -2.24 14.25 7.50
CA ILE A 223 -3.10 14.25 8.69
C ILE A 223 -2.62 15.31 9.68
N MET A 224 -1.32 15.35 10.00
CA MET A 224 -0.75 16.32 10.93
C MET A 224 -0.99 17.76 10.47
N SER A 225 -0.86 18.05 9.17
CA SER A 225 -1.18 19.37 8.62
C SER A 225 -2.65 19.75 8.80
N MET A 226 -3.56 18.77 8.71
CA MET A 226 -4.98 18.96 8.96
C MET A 226 -5.26 19.25 10.43
N ILE A 227 -4.61 18.52 11.34
CA ILE A 227 -4.73 18.75 12.79
C ILE A 227 -4.38 20.20 13.13
N VAL A 228 -3.23 20.66 12.63
CA VAL A 228 -2.72 22.02 12.87
C VAL A 228 -3.66 23.06 12.25
N SER A 229 -4.02 22.90 10.98
CA SER A 229 -4.85 23.90 10.26
C SER A 229 -6.26 24.03 10.79
N LYS A 230 -6.83 22.95 11.34
CA LYS A 230 -8.20 22.95 11.90
C LYS A 230 -8.22 23.17 13.42
N GLY A 231 -7.06 23.33 14.06
CA GLY A 231 -6.96 23.54 15.50
C GLY A 231 -7.45 22.35 16.33
N PHE A 232 -7.33 21.13 15.80
CA PHE A 232 -7.81 19.95 16.51
C PHE A 232 -6.85 19.57 17.65
N LYS A 233 -7.43 19.15 18.78
CA LYS A 233 -6.66 18.60 19.89
C LYS A 233 -6.12 17.23 19.48
N TYR A 234 -4.80 17.13 19.44
CA TYR A 234 -4.08 15.88 19.30
C TYR A 234 -3.34 15.66 20.61
N GLY A 235 -3.49 14.47 21.22
CA GLY A 235 -2.89 14.20 22.52
C GLY A 235 -1.37 14.41 22.48
N GLU A 236 -0.78 14.83 23.61
CA GLU A 236 0.67 14.79 23.84
C GLU A 236 1.15 13.33 23.91
N THR A 237 1.01 12.60 22.83
CA THR A 237 1.98 11.57 22.51
C THR A 237 2.78 12.21 21.40
N GLY A 238 3.90 12.84 21.78
CA GLY A 238 4.89 13.23 20.79
C GLY A 238 5.11 12.02 19.90
N VAL A 239 5.19 12.23 18.58
CA VAL A 239 5.50 11.19 17.59
C VAL A 239 6.82 10.55 18.02
N SER A 240 6.72 9.59 18.92
CA SER A 240 7.87 9.03 19.60
C SER A 240 8.50 7.97 18.71
N GLY A 241 7.87 7.67 17.57
CA GLY A 241 8.25 6.58 16.68
C GLY A 241 8.24 5.24 17.43
N SER A 242 7.52 5.17 18.56
CA SER A 242 7.48 4.01 19.45
C SER A 242 6.43 3.00 19.03
N THR A 243 5.42 3.41 18.26
CA THR A 243 4.42 2.47 17.76
C THR A 243 5.05 1.64 16.65
N ARG A 244 5.06 0.32 16.86
CA ARG A 244 5.67 -0.65 15.95
C ARG A 244 4.61 -1.62 15.46
N PHE A 245 4.79 -2.11 14.25
CA PHE A 245 3.98 -3.17 13.67
C PHE A 245 4.85 -4.40 13.45
N SER A 246 4.32 -5.57 13.80
CA SER A 246 5.03 -6.85 13.70
C SER A 246 4.13 -7.92 13.12
N CYS A 247 4.63 -8.60 12.10
CA CYS A 247 4.12 -9.87 11.60
C CYS A 247 5.26 -10.59 10.87
N THR A 248 5.08 -11.87 10.53
CA THR A 248 6.14 -12.68 9.89
C THR A 248 6.72 -12.02 8.64
N GLY A 249 5.89 -11.42 7.80
CA GLY A 249 6.33 -10.70 6.61
C GLY A 249 7.17 -9.46 6.89
N VAL A 250 7.00 -8.79 8.03
CA VAL A 250 7.83 -7.64 8.43
C VAL A 250 9.26 -8.07 8.71
N ALA A 251 9.46 -9.22 9.36
CA ALA A 251 10.79 -9.73 9.65
C ALA A 251 11.59 -9.98 8.36
N LEU A 252 10.95 -10.62 7.37
CA LEU A 252 11.55 -10.86 6.07
C LEU A 252 11.80 -9.56 5.29
N PHE A 253 10.85 -8.62 5.34
CA PHE A 253 11.01 -7.31 4.72
C PHE A 253 12.20 -6.53 5.29
N ASN A 254 12.33 -6.48 6.62
CA ASN A 254 13.45 -5.83 7.30
C ASN A 254 14.78 -6.49 6.92
N LEU A 255 14.87 -7.83 6.98
CA LEU A 255 16.07 -8.56 6.61
C LEU A 255 16.55 -8.20 5.19
N ILE A 256 15.64 -8.17 4.23
CA ILE A 256 15.95 -7.85 2.83
C ILE A 256 16.40 -6.40 2.66
N ASN A 257 15.70 -5.45 3.28
CA ASN A 257 15.96 -4.03 3.08
C ASN A 257 17.12 -3.51 3.94
N GLU A 258 17.45 -4.17 5.05
CA GLU A 258 18.70 -3.96 5.81
C GLU A 258 19.93 -4.42 5.00
N CYS A 259 19.83 -5.55 4.30
CA CYS A 259 20.88 -6.04 3.40
C CYS A 259 21.02 -5.19 2.12
N SER A 260 19.94 -4.51 1.70
CA SER A 260 19.87 -3.81 0.40
C SER A 260 20.04 -2.28 0.48
N ASN A 261 20.22 -1.68 1.67
CA ASN A 261 20.27 -0.21 1.88
C ASN A 261 19.06 0.57 1.31
N ALA A 262 17.92 -0.08 1.07
CA ALA A 262 16.79 0.50 0.35
C ALA A 262 15.87 1.37 1.22
N TYR A 263 16.10 1.39 2.54
CA TYR A 263 15.42 2.29 3.48
C TYR A 263 16.47 3.25 4.06
N PRO A 264 16.37 4.58 3.85
CA PRO A 264 17.20 5.50 4.60
C PRO A 264 16.87 5.29 6.07
N ARG A 265 17.86 4.83 6.85
CA ARG A 265 17.77 4.90 8.30
C ARG A 265 17.42 6.34 8.62
N ASN A 266 16.30 6.58 9.30
CA ASN A 266 16.11 7.82 10.03
C ASN A 266 17.42 8.05 10.76
N ARG A 267 18.16 9.08 10.35
CA ARG A 267 19.37 9.49 11.05
C ARG A 267 18.87 9.78 12.46
N ASP A 268 19.25 8.92 13.40
CA ASP A 268 19.17 9.25 14.81
C ASP A 268 19.93 10.56 14.94
N SER A 269 19.19 11.64 15.17
CA SER A 269 19.72 12.95 15.46
C SER A 269 20.58 12.82 16.71
N GLN A 270 21.90 12.88 16.51
CA GLN A 270 22.85 13.26 17.56
C GLN A 270 22.70 14.75 17.85
#